data_AF-A0A6V8LBU4-F1
#
_entry.id   AF-A0A6V8LBU4-F1
#
_cell.length_a   1.000
_cell.length_b   1.000
_cell.length_c   1.000
_cell.angle_alpha   90.00
_cell.angle_beta   90.00
_cell.angle_gamma   90.00
#
_symmetry.space_group_name_H-M   'P 1'
#
loop_
_entity.id
_entity.type
_entity.pdbx_description
1 polymer ?
#
loop_
_entity_poly.entity_id
_entity_poly.type
_entity_poly.pdbx_seq_one_letter_code
_entity_poly.pdbx_strand_id
1 'polypeptide(L)'
;MNPLATFARNDRCWCGAGIKYKQCHGAIRPLSIPGESITRDDGDGDVWIAPHTKVTINGLHISPNGVGLTLPTGRPEARPVDVPPAVKTLLDVSAPTEVLTLPVLGRHRFDLYEHAGFRSGHTGDRDLLADAISGLSVAVMHALAAMGRSRQSQPTVLWNDDTEATRLLGQTLLWADHVCVADRVFDAIVNDRSDDALADALAHQERLRPLVEAGVVVPVPQELGVAAQATAVEQMTARDLRRAALVDWVRLQLVVEGPTAREAMLVTARDDTERWPRFWLYSRRGGEATARASMFGRPLLGTYDPNHNYEPWRQQVLDQATAWYVQRLNERLVTGETFTADYLTASPFEARLLARKGHCPTVRRTLRSGRTSPSSPTPTRLPWRGRRPRTRPWRTCAVRSDSPCVPHGRSAKALTRSPA
;
A
#
# COMPACT_ATOMS: atom_id res chain seq x y z
N MET A 1 -0.79 -20.64 5.98
CA MET A 1 -1.88 -20.23 5.06
C MET A 1 -1.24 -19.59 3.84
N ASN A 2 -1.68 -19.89 2.62
CA ASN A 2 -1.05 -19.35 1.41
C ASN A 2 -1.72 -18.02 1.01
N PRO A 3 -1.06 -16.85 1.14
CA PRO A 3 -1.64 -15.56 0.77
C PRO A 3 -1.88 -15.41 -0.74
N LEU A 4 -1.31 -16.30 -1.55
CA LEU A 4 -1.48 -16.32 -3.00
C LEU A 4 -2.74 -17.07 -3.45
N ALA A 5 -3.39 -17.82 -2.54
CA ALA A 5 -4.65 -18.47 -2.82
C ALA A 5 -5.83 -17.49 -2.65
N THR A 6 -6.97 -17.82 -3.27
CA THR A 6 -8.25 -17.19 -2.93
C THR A 6 -8.77 -17.77 -1.62
N PHE A 7 -9.39 -16.93 -0.78
CA PHE A 7 -9.97 -17.38 0.49
C PHE A 7 -11.43 -17.75 0.32
N ALA A 8 -11.79 -18.98 0.69
CA ALA A 8 -13.18 -19.37 0.80
C ALA A 8 -13.79 -18.80 2.08
N ARG A 9 -15.12 -18.59 2.07
CA ARG A 9 -15.87 -18.01 3.21
C ARG A 9 -15.61 -18.69 4.56
N ASN A 10 -15.36 -20.00 4.54
CA ASN A 10 -15.17 -20.84 5.72
C ASN A 10 -13.69 -21.09 6.07
N ASP A 11 -12.75 -20.58 5.27
CA ASP A 11 -11.33 -20.69 5.60
C ASP A 11 -11.03 -19.89 6.87
N ARG A 12 -9.96 -20.28 7.57
CA ARG A 12 -9.42 -19.42 8.64
C ARG A 12 -9.01 -18.07 8.03
N CYS A 13 -9.23 -17.00 8.77
CA CYS A 13 -8.87 -15.68 8.29
C CYS A 13 -7.34 -15.50 8.17
N TRP A 14 -6.89 -14.90 7.07
CA TRP A 14 -5.47 -14.62 6.81
C TRP A 14 -4.89 -13.57 7.76
N CYS A 15 -5.73 -12.68 8.30
CA CYS A 15 -5.29 -11.62 9.19
C CYS A 15 -4.87 -12.12 10.59
N GLY A 16 -4.98 -13.42 10.86
CA GLY A 16 -4.56 -14.03 12.14
C GLY A 16 -5.59 -13.91 13.27
N ALA A 17 -6.80 -13.38 13.02
CA ALA A 17 -7.84 -13.22 14.04
C ALA A 17 -8.41 -14.54 14.63
N GLY A 18 -7.97 -15.70 14.14
CA GLY A 18 -8.41 -17.01 14.64
C GLY A 18 -9.85 -17.41 14.27
N ILE A 19 -10.62 -16.51 13.65
CA ILE A 19 -12.01 -16.73 13.21
C ILE A 19 -12.11 -17.04 11.70
N LYS A 20 -13.30 -17.39 11.22
CA LYS A 20 -13.55 -17.65 9.79
C LYS A 20 -13.44 -16.35 8.98
N TYR A 21 -12.98 -16.47 7.75
CA TYR A 21 -12.78 -15.35 6.83
C TYR A 21 -14.04 -14.48 6.67
N LYS A 22 -15.22 -15.09 6.42
CA LYS A 22 -16.50 -14.35 6.33
C LYS A 22 -16.87 -13.61 7.62
N GLN A 23 -16.47 -14.13 8.78
CA GLN A 23 -16.75 -13.48 10.06
C GLN A 23 -15.79 -12.30 10.31
N CYS A 24 -14.56 -12.38 9.81
CA CYS A 24 -13.55 -11.34 10.00
C CYS A 24 -13.69 -10.17 9.03
N HIS A 25 -13.90 -10.46 7.74
CA HIS A 25 -13.94 -9.44 6.67
C HIS A 25 -15.34 -9.29 6.05
N GLY A 26 -16.35 -9.97 6.61
CA GLY A 26 -17.72 -9.89 6.11
C GLY A 26 -17.90 -10.55 4.73
N ALA A 27 -18.93 -10.11 4.02
CA ALA A 27 -19.09 -10.41 2.61
C ALA A 27 -18.49 -9.27 1.80
N ILE A 28 -17.48 -9.54 0.96
CA ILE A 28 -16.95 -8.52 0.05
C ILE A 28 -17.94 -8.32 -1.09
N ARG A 29 -18.87 -7.39 -0.90
CA ARG A 29 -19.90 -6.98 -1.86
C ARG A 29 -20.24 -5.51 -1.62
N PRO A 30 -20.84 -4.82 -2.60
CA PRO A 30 -21.38 -3.47 -2.39
C PRO A 30 -22.31 -3.46 -1.17
N LEU A 31 -22.24 -2.41 -0.35
CA LEU A 31 -23.06 -2.30 0.85
C LEU A 31 -24.45 -1.72 0.56
N SER A 32 -24.60 -1.03 -0.57
CA SER A 32 -25.85 -0.45 -1.04
C SER A 32 -26.10 -0.73 -2.53
N ILE A 33 -27.37 -0.61 -2.94
CA ILE A 33 -27.74 -0.63 -4.36
C ILE A 33 -27.59 0.77 -5.00
N PRO A 34 -27.48 0.88 -6.33
CA PRO A 34 -27.41 2.18 -7.00
C PRO A 34 -28.61 3.07 -6.61
N GLY A 35 -28.32 4.32 -6.27
CA GLY A 35 -29.33 5.31 -5.89
C GLY A 35 -30.02 5.07 -4.54
N GLU A 36 -29.56 4.11 -3.73
CA GLU A 36 -30.21 3.80 -2.45
C GLU A 36 -30.30 5.03 -1.55
N SER A 37 -31.50 5.32 -1.08
CA SER A 37 -31.81 6.54 -0.34
C SER A 37 -31.01 6.62 0.96
N ILE A 38 -30.51 7.82 1.24
CA ILE A 38 -29.85 8.13 2.50
C ILE A 38 -30.96 8.51 3.49
N THR A 39 -31.15 7.69 4.52
CA THR A 39 -32.18 7.90 5.55
C THR A 39 -31.67 8.63 6.79
N ARG A 40 -30.40 9.07 6.77
CA ARG A 40 -29.76 9.80 7.86
C ARG A 40 -29.53 11.24 7.44
N ASP A 41 -29.73 12.15 8.37
CA ASP A 41 -29.48 13.56 8.14
C ASP A 41 -27.98 13.87 8.11
N ASP A 42 -27.61 14.88 7.31
CA ASP A 42 -26.27 15.44 7.36
C ASP A 42 -26.08 16.18 8.70
N GLY A 43 -24.89 16.02 9.29
CA GLY A 43 -24.52 16.70 10.52
C GLY A 43 -23.66 17.93 10.25
N ASP A 44 -23.42 18.73 11.29
CA ASP A 44 -22.45 19.83 11.22
C ASP A 44 -21.04 19.28 10.95
N GLY A 45 -20.61 19.35 9.70
CA GLY A 45 -19.29 18.90 9.25
C GLY A 45 -19.22 17.49 8.68
N ASP A 46 -20.31 16.71 8.71
CA ASP A 46 -20.35 15.34 8.17
C ASP A 46 -21.46 15.20 7.12
N VAL A 47 -21.12 14.59 5.98
CA VAL A 47 -22.03 14.40 4.86
C VAL A 47 -22.14 12.92 4.52
N TRP A 48 -23.36 12.39 4.49
CA TRP A 48 -23.60 11.02 4.05
C TRP A 48 -23.54 10.95 2.52
N ILE A 49 -22.70 10.06 1.97
CA ILE A 49 -22.60 9.83 0.51
C ILE A 49 -23.23 8.51 0.07
N ALA A 50 -23.47 7.60 1.02
CA ALA A 50 -24.21 6.34 0.84
C ALA A 50 -24.90 5.99 2.18
N PRO A 51 -25.88 5.06 2.21
CA PRO A 51 -26.59 4.67 3.44
C PRO A 51 -25.68 4.24 4.61
N HIS A 52 -24.46 3.79 4.32
CA HIS A 52 -23.50 3.31 5.30
C HIS A 52 -22.16 4.06 5.28
N THR A 53 -22.05 5.12 4.48
CA THR A 53 -20.77 5.83 4.26
C THR A 53 -20.97 7.33 4.43
N LYS A 54 -20.19 7.91 5.35
CA LYS A 54 -20.12 9.35 5.60
C LYS A 54 -18.72 9.88 5.27
N VAL A 55 -18.65 11.14 4.86
CA VAL A 55 -17.41 11.88 4.62
C VAL A 55 -17.48 13.18 5.41
N THR A 56 -16.41 13.47 6.13
CA THR A 56 -16.27 14.74 6.84
C THR A 56 -15.90 15.84 5.83
N ILE A 57 -16.60 16.96 5.84
CA ILE A 57 -16.44 18.07 4.89
C ILE A 57 -15.00 18.59 4.89
N ASN A 58 -14.36 18.66 6.07
CA ASN A 58 -12.97 19.09 6.22
C ASN A 58 -11.97 18.09 5.60
N GLY A 59 -12.39 16.85 5.32
CA GLY A 59 -11.59 15.84 4.62
C GLY A 59 -11.69 15.91 3.09
N LEU A 60 -12.58 16.76 2.54
CA LEU A 60 -12.71 16.98 1.10
C LEU A 60 -11.64 17.99 0.63
N HIS A 61 -10.42 17.52 0.38
CA HIS A 61 -9.43 18.32 -0.34
C HIS A 61 -9.79 18.38 -1.83
N ILE A 62 -10.46 19.47 -2.22
CA ILE A 62 -10.66 19.81 -3.62
C ILE A 62 -9.48 20.71 -4.01
N SER A 63 -8.66 20.26 -4.96
CA SER A 63 -7.62 21.12 -5.51
C SER A 63 -8.25 22.47 -5.92
N PRO A 64 -7.68 23.62 -5.53
CA PRO A 64 -8.25 24.94 -5.86
C PRO A 64 -8.38 25.17 -7.37
N ASN A 65 -7.67 24.39 -8.18
CA ASN A 65 -7.73 24.43 -9.64
C ASN A 65 -8.81 23.52 -10.24
N GLY A 66 -9.57 22.81 -9.41
CA GLY A 66 -10.41 21.69 -9.82
C GLY A 66 -9.58 20.49 -10.28
N VAL A 67 -10.22 19.34 -10.49
CA VAL A 67 -9.61 18.20 -11.17
C VAL A 67 -10.02 18.29 -12.62
N GLY A 68 -9.05 18.38 -13.53
CA GLY A 68 -9.32 18.38 -14.97
C GLY A 68 -10.15 17.15 -15.36
N LEU A 69 -11.28 17.38 -16.02
CA LEU A 69 -12.10 16.30 -16.58
C LEU A 69 -11.36 15.72 -17.79
N THR A 70 -10.61 14.65 -17.59
CA THR A 70 -10.06 13.85 -18.69
C THR A 70 -11.16 12.95 -19.25
N LEU A 71 -11.44 13.05 -20.55
CA LEU A 71 -12.30 12.08 -21.22
C LEU A 71 -11.68 10.67 -21.10
N PRO A 72 -12.50 9.61 -20.96
CA PRO A 72 -11.97 8.26 -20.86
C PRO A 72 -11.16 7.92 -22.12
N THR A 73 -9.87 7.62 -21.94
CA THR A 73 -8.99 7.12 -23.02
C THR A 73 -9.22 5.63 -23.29
N GLY A 74 -10.15 5.01 -22.55
CA GLY A 74 -10.53 3.60 -22.65
C GLY A 74 -9.49 2.64 -22.04
N ARG A 75 -8.46 3.18 -21.37
CA ARG A 75 -7.41 2.39 -20.71
C ARG A 75 -6.97 3.08 -19.42
N PRO A 76 -6.62 2.31 -18.37
CA PRO A 76 -5.96 2.86 -17.20
C PRO A 76 -4.58 3.39 -17.57
N GLU A 77 -4.25 4.59 -17.07
CA GLU A 77 -3.00 5.29 -17.35
C GLU A 77 -2.27 5.64 -16.07
N ALA A 78 -0.93 5.65 -16.13
CA ALA A 78 -0.11 6.12 -15.02
C ALA A 78 -0.30 7.61 -14.84
N ARG A 79 -0.27 8.09 -13.60
CA ARG A 79 -0.32 9.51 -13.30
C ARG A 79 1.04 9.96 -12.76
N PRO A 80 1.47 11.19 -13.06
CA PRO A 80 2.59 11.79 -12.36
C PRO A 80 2.35 11.71 -10.84
N VAL A 81 3.38 11.36 -10.10
CA VAL A 81 3.34 11.45 -8.64
C VAL A 81 3.22 12.92 -8.26
N ASP A 82 2.21 13.26 -7.48
CA ASP A 82 2.10 14.59 -6.90
C ASP A 82 3.07 14.70 -5.72
N VAL A 83 4.04 15.61 -5.82
CA VAL A 83 5.08 15.79 -4.81
C VAL A 83 4.87 17.14 -4.14
N PRO A 84 4.58 17.17 -2.82
CA PRO A 84 4.41 18.41 -2.08
C PRO A 84 5.64 19.32 -2.22
N PRO A 85 5.47 20.65 -2.34
CA PRO A 85 6.60 21.58 -2.47
C PRO A 85 7.65 21.44 -1.36
N ALA A 86 7.22 21.23 -0.12
CA ALA A 86 8.12 21.00 1.02
C ALA A 86 9.02 19.77 0.80
N VAL A 87 8.47 18.67 0.26
CA VAL A 87 9.24 17.45 -0.06
C VAL A 87 10.25 17.71 -1.18
N LYS A 88 9.91 18.51 -2.19
CA LYS A 88 10.86 18.88 -3.26
C LYS A 88 12.07 19.62 -2.69
N THR A 89 11.84 20.59 -1.81
CA THR A 89 12.93 21.32 -1.13
C THR A 89 13.86 20.36 -0.38
N LEU A 90 13.33 19.31 0.25
CA LEU A 90 14.14 18.32 0.97
C LEU A 90 14.96 17.41 0.05
N LEU A 91 14.52 17.17 -1.18
CA LEU A 91 15.31 16.43 -2.16
C LEU A 91 16.54 17.20 -2.66
N ASP A 92 16.51 18.52 -2.59
CA ASP A 92 17.63 19.38 -2.97
C ASP A 92 18.69 19.53 -1.86
N VAL A 93 18.41 19.03 -0.65
CA VAL A 93 19.34 19.08 0.48
C VAL A 93 20.53 18.16 0.21
N SER A 94 21.74 18.72 0.28
CA SER A 94 22.97 17.97 0.08
C SER A 94 23.18 16.91 1.15
N ALA A 95 23.78 15.79 0.76
CA ALA A 95 24.13 14.73 1.70
C ALA A 95 25.02 15.27 2.82
N PRO A 96 24.75 14.91 4.09
CA PRO A 96 25.57 15.36 5.20
C PRO A 96 27.00 14.80 5.05
N THR A 97 27.99 15.62 5.44
CA THR A 97 29.42 15.26 5.40
C THR A 97 29.72 14.03 6.28
N GLU A 98 28.97 13.87 7.38
CA GLU A 98 29.03 12.73 8.27
C GLU A 98 27.68 12.00 8.30
N VAL A 99 27.70 10.69 8.08
CA VAL A 99 26.50 9.85 8.15
C VAL A 99 26.37 9.27 9.55
N LEU A 100 25.37 9.75 10.30
CA LEU A 100 25.07 9.25 11.63
C LEU A 100 24.44 7.85 11.58
N THR A 101 24.62 7.09 12.67
CA THR A 101 24.01 5.75 12.81
C THR A 101 22.53 5.86 13.16
N LEU A 102 21.72 4.86 12.80
CA LEU A 102 20.29 4.82 13.13
C LEU A 102 19.98 4.99 14.64
N PRO A 103 20.72 4.36 15.57
CA PRO A 103 20.50 4.59 17.01
C PRO A 103 20.75 6.04 17.45
N VAL A 104 21.74 6.71 16.84
CA VAL A 104 22.05 8.12 17.12
C VAL A 104 20.93 9.01 16.60
N LEU A 105 20.48 8.80 15.36
CA LEU A 105 19.35 9.51 14.77
C LEU A 105 18.05 9.29 15.57
N GLY A 106 17.82 8.06 16.04
CA GLY A 106 16.69 7.72 16.89
C GLY A 106 16.66 8.50 18.20
N ARG A 107 17.81 8.61 18.90
CA ARG A 107 17.92 9.45 20.12
C ARG A 107 17.71 10.92 19.82
N HIS A 108 18.38 11.45 18.80
CA HIS A 108 18.22 12.85 18.40
C HIS A 108 16.76 13.21 18.12
N ARG A 109 15.99 12.28 17.55
CA ARG A 109 14.56 12.48 17.31
C ARG A 109 13.78 12.85 18.57
N PHE A 110 13.99 12.12 19.66
CA PHE A 110 13.29 12.38 20.91
C PHE A 110 13.86 13.60 21.63
N ASP A 111 15.18 13.81 21.58
CA ASP A 111 15.78 15.05 22.08
C ASP A 111 15.15 16.29 21.42
N LEU A 112 14.84 16.22 20.11
CA LEU A 112 14.13 17.27 19.37
C LEU A 112 12.69 17.45 19.84
N TYR A 113 11.94 16.37 20.06
CA TYR A 113 10.58 16.46 20.62
C TYR A 113 10.56 17.13 21.99
N GLU A 114 11.56 16.82 22.82
CA GLU A 114 11.74 17.43 24.13
C GLU A 114 12.10 18.91 24.01
N HIS A 115 13.04 19.26 23.13
CA HIS A 115 13.45 20.65 22.89
C HIS A 115 12.33 21.52 22.31
N ALA A 116 11.51 20.95 21.43
CA ALA A 116 10.36 21.61 20.82
C ALA A 116 9.14 21.72 21.76
N GLY A 117 9.22 21.17 22.98
CA GLY A 117 8.18 21.32 24.01
C GLY A 117 7.03 20.31 23.94
N PHE A 118 7.14 19.26 23.12
CA PHE A 118 6.06 18.29 22.89
C PHE A 118 5.96 17.16 23.94
N ARG A 119 6.83 17.16 24.95
CA ARG A 119 6.87 16.11 25.99
C ARG A 119 5.75 16.20 27.05
N SER A 120 5.04 17.34 27.11
CA SER A 120 4.23 17.72 28.29
C SER A 120 2.79 18.16 27.98
N GLY A 121 2.24 17.80 26.81
CA GLY A 121 0.88 18.21 26.42
C GLY A 121 0.71 19.72 26.17
N HIS A 122 1.82 20.44 25.97
CA HIS A 122 1.80 21.83 25.53
C HIS A 122 1.72 21.88 24.00
N THR A 123 1.17 22.96 23.46
CA THR A 123 1.31 23.32 22.05
C THR A 123 2.77 23.74 21.84
N GLY A 124 3.63 22.77 21.52
CA GLY A 124 5.04 23.00 21.25
C GLY A 124 5.27 23.88 20.01
N ASP A 125 6.52 24.22 19.75
CA ASP A 125 6.89 25.01 18.57
C ASP A 125 6.86 24.13 17.31
N ARG A 126 5.78 24.25 16.52
CA ARG A 126 5.54 23.45 15.33
C ARG A 126 6.55 23.75 14.21
N ASP A 127 6.97 25.00 14.08
CA ASP A 127 7.92 25.41 13.04
C ASP A 127 9.31 24.86 13.35
N LEU A 128 9.75 24.98 14.60
CA LEU A 128 11.00 24.39 15.06
C LEU A 128 10.99 22.87 14.92
N LEU A 129 9.87 22.21 15.24
CA LEU A 129 9.71 20.78 15.03
C LEU A 129 9.77 20.42 13.54
N ALA A 130 9.17 21.23 12.67
CA ALA A 130 9.12 20.98 11.23
C ALA A 130 10.50 20.99 10.59
N ASP A 131 11.31 22.01 10.87
CA ASP A 131 12.68 22.10 10.36
C ASP A 131 13.54 20.94 10.86
N ALA A 132 13.43 20.62 12.16
CA ALA A 132 14.22 19.58 12.78
C ALA A 132 13.86 18.18 12.27
N ILE A 133 12.57 17.86 12.16
CA ILE A 133 12.10 16.57 11.64
C ILE A 133 12.41 16.41 10.16
N SER A 134 12.36 17.49 9.40
CA SER A 134 12.78 17.49 7.99
C SER A 134 14.27 17.17 7.84
N GLY A 135 15.14 17.82 8.62
CA GLY A 135 16.57 17.53 8.62
C GLY A 135 16.89 16.09 9.06
N LEU A 136 16.19 15.59 10.08
CA LEU A 136 16.33 14.21 10.54
C LEU A 136 15.89 13.20 9.47
N SER A 137 14.80 13.50 8.75
CA SER A 137 14.27 12.65 7.68
C SER A 137 15.26 12.46 6.53
N VAL A 138 15.93 13.54 6.13
CA VAL A 138 17.04 13.50 5.15
C VAL A 138 18.21 12.68 5.71
N ALA A 139 18.60 12.89 6.96
CA ALA A 139 19.70 12.15 7.58
C ALA A 139 19.41 10.63 7.68
N VAL A 140 18.18 10.23 8.00
CA VAL A 140 17.73 8.83 8.01
C VAL A 140 17.83 8.20 6.62
N MET A 141 17.38 8.90 5.58
CA MET A 141 17.50 8.44 4.19
C MET A 141 18.96 8.17 3.82
N HIS A 142 19.88 9.07 4.19
CA HIS A 142 21.31 8.88 3.94
C HIS A 142 21.93 7.75 4.75
N ALA A 143 21.51 7.57 6.02
CA ALA A 143 21.96 6.46 6.85
C ALA A 143 21.56 5.10 6.26
N LEU A 144 20.30 4.95 5.84
CA LEU A 144 19.79 3.75 5.17
C LEU A 144 20.54 3.48 3.86
N ALA A 145 20.73 4.51 3.03
CA ALA A 145 21.48 4.38 1.78
C ALA A 145 22.96 4.00 2.01
N ALA A 146 23.60 4.52 3.07
CA ALA A 146 24.97 4.17 3.43
C ALA A 146 25.08 2.70 3.89
N MET A 147 24.12 2.22 4.68
CA MET A 147 24.04 0.81 5.08
C MET A 147 23.88 -0.12 3.87
N GLY A 148 23.03 0.24 2.90
CA GLY A 148 22.84 -0.55 1.68
C GLY A 148 24.11 -0.69 0.83
N ARG A 149 24.99 0.31 0.87
CA ARG A 149 26.30 0.30 0.18
C ARG A 149 27.38 -0.47 0.93
N SER A 150 27.18 -0.80 2.20
CA SER A 150 28.15 -1.54 3.00
C SER A 150 28.34 -2.96 2.44
N ARG A 151 29.58 -3.31 2.10
CA ARG A 151 29.93 -4.64 1.57
C ARG A 151 30.16 -5.70 2.66
N GLN A 152 30.34 -5.29 3.92
CA GLN A 152 30.77 -6.19 5.00
C GLN A 152 29.60 -6.86 5.73
N SER A 153 28.46 -6.18 5.82
CA SER A 153 27.18 -6.75 6.24
C SER A 153 26.07 -5.94 5.56
N GLN A 154 25.22 -6.61 4.78
CA GLN A 154 24.00 -5.99 4.28
C GLN A 154 22.91 -6.31 5.30
N PRO A 155 22.54 -5.36 6.18
CA PRO A 155 21.47 -5.60 7.12
C PRO A 155 20.18 -5.88 6.35
N THR A 156 19.36 -6.78 6.87
CA THR A 156 18.02 -7.00 6.33
C THR A 156 17.11 -5.89 6.84
N VAL A 157 16.71 -5.00 5.94
CA VAL A 157 15.79 -3.90 6.24
C VAL A 157 14.44 -4.25 5.63
N LEU A 158 13.36 -4.20 6.40
CA LEU A 158 12.00 -4.44 5.91
C LEU A 158 11.20 -3.15 5.91
N TRP A 159 10.34 -2.97 4.90
CA TRP A 159 9.46 -1.81 4.76
C TRP A 159 7.99 -2.25 4.68
N ASN A 160 7.12 -1.60 5.44
CA ASN A 160 5.67 -1.75 5.34
C ASN A 160 4.99 -0.51 5.93
N ASP A 161 4.06 0.09 5.19
CA ASP A 161 3.31 1.28 5.57
C ASP A 161 1.96 0.96 6.26
N ASP A 162 1.41 -0.23 6.04
CA ASP A 162 0.07 -0.65 6.52
C ASP A 162 0.07 -1.33 7.90
N THR A 163 1.22 -1.78 8.39
CA THR A 163 1.33 -2.62 9.59
C THR A 163 1.92 -1.85 10.75
N GLU A 164 1.22 -1.89 11.88
CA GLU A 164 1.74 -1.38 13.16
C GLU A 164 3.13 -1.97 13.45
N ALA A 165 4.09 -1.11 13.80
CA ALA A 165 5.49 -1.48 13.99
C ALA A 165 5.68 -2.68 14.92
N THR A 166 4.95 -2.70 16.04
CA THR A 166 5.00 -3.78 17.04
C THR A 166 4.50 -5.11 16.48
N ARG A 167 3.46 -5.08 15.65
CA ARG A 167 2.92 -6.27 14.98
C ARG A 167 3.90 -6.78 13.93
N LEU A 168 4.47 -5.87 13.15
CA LEU A 168 5.48 -6.19 12.14
C LEU A 168 6.69 -6.86 12.80
N LEU A 169 7.26 -6.23 13.83
CA LEU A 169 8.34 -6.80 14.63
C LEU A 169 7.96 -8.15 15.24
N GLY A 170 6.78 -8.28 15.86
CA GLY A 170 6.33 -9.57 16.41
C GLY A 170 6.30 -10.69 15.35
N GLN A 171 6.09 -10.35 14.09
CA GLN A 171 6.08 -11.29 12.96
C GLN A 171 7.45 -11.47 12.30
N THR A 172 8.35 -10.49 12.41
CA THR A 172 9.60 -10.41 11.63
C THR A 172 10.88 -10.32 12.46
N LEU A 173 10.80 -10.32 13.80
CA LEU A 173 11.94 -10.13 14.74
C LEU A 173 13.12 -11.09 14.50
N LEU A 174 12.90 -12.22 13.81
CA LEU A 174 13.94 -13.18 13.46
C LEU A 174 14.50 -12.99 12.04
N TRP A 175 14.00 -12.03 11.26
CA TRP A 175 14.27 -11.87 9.83
C TRP A 175 14.81 -10.50 9.45
N ALA A 176 14.70 -9.48 10.30
CA ALA A 176 15.12 -8.12 9.98
C ALA A 176 16.06 -7.56 11.06
N ASP A 177 17.12 -6.89 10.63
CA ASP A 177 17.96 -6.06 11.50
C ASP A 177 17.28 -4.71 11.77
N HIS A 178 16.54 -4.19 10.78
CA HIS A 178 15.80 -2.93 10.86
C HIS A 178 14.42 -3.04 10.22
N VAL A 179 13.45 -2.34 10.79
CA VAL A 179 12.08 -2.25 10.27
C VAL A 179 11.74 -0.79 10.03
N CYS A 180 11.61 -0.42 8.77
CA CYS A 180 11.14 0.89 8.34
C CYS A 180 9.62 0.97 8.47
N VAL A 181 9.13 2.06 9.08
CA VAL A 181 7.71 2.36 9.25
C VAL A 181 7.43 3.79 8.81
N ALA A 182 6.22 4.08 8.35
CA ALA A 182 5.86 5.42 7.91
C ALA A 182 6.05 6.44 9.05
N ASP A 183 6.73 7.54 8.76
CA ASP A 183 6.94 8.62 9.70
C ASP A 183 5.67 9.49 9.81
N ARG A 184 4.79 9.11 10.75
CA ARG A 184 3.54 9.82 11.02
C ARG A 184 3.72 11.26 11.50
N VAL A 185 4.87 11.59 12.13
CA VAL A 185 5.12 12.96 12.61
C VAL A 185 5.55 13.83 11.45
N PHE A 186 6.41 13.31 10.57
CA PHE A 186 6.73 13.97 9.31
C PHE A 186 5.47 14.19 8.45
N ASP A 187 4.64 13.17 8.26
CA ASP A 187 3.37 13.28 7.52
C ASP A 187 2.44 14.34 8.14
N ALA A 188 2.28 14.32 9.47
CA ALA A 188 1.44 15.29 10.17
C ALA A 188 1.89 16.75 9.96
N ILE A 189 3.20 16.98 9.89
CA ILE A 189 3.77 18.31 9.68
C ILE A 189 3.73 18.72 8.21
N VAL A 190 4.24 17.87 7.32
CA VAL A 190 4.41 18.20 5.89
C VAL A 190 3.07 18.35 5.17
N ASN A 191 2.07 17.58 5.58
CA ASN A 191 0.72 17.68 5.04
C ASN A 191 -0.19 18.58 5.89
N ASP A 192 0.40 19.39 6.76
CA ASP A 192 -0.25 20.37 7.63
C ASP A 192 -1.54 19.84 8.29
N ARG A 193 -1.42 18.67 8.92
CA ARG A 193 -2.53 18.02 9.62
C ARG A 193 -2.85 18.75 10.92
N SER A 194 -4.06 18.52 11.45
CA SER A 194 -4.51 19.11 12.71
C SER A 194 -3.57 18.80 13.88
N ASP A 195 -3.60 19.64 14.91
CA ASP A 195 -2.79 19.44 16.12
C ASP A 195 -3.12 18.13 16.83
N ASP A 196 -4.38 17.68 16.79
CA ASP A 196 -4.78 16.36 17.30
C ASP A 196 -4.07 15.22 16.54
N ALA A 197 -3.97 15.32 15.21
CA ALA A 197 -3.27 14.32 14.40
C ALA A 197 -1.76 14.32 14.69
N LEU A 198 -1.17 15.49 14.89
CA LEU A 198 0.23 15.62 15.31
C LEU A 198 0.45 15.03 16.72
N ALA A 199 -0.43 15.32 17.66
CA ALA A 199 -0.38 14.78 19.03
C ALA A 199 -0.49 13.24 19.02
N ASP A 200 -1.42 12.69 18.23
CA ASP A 200 -1.57 11.24 18.04
C ASP A 200 -0.32 10.62 17.41
N ALA A 201 0.29 11.29 16.43
CA ALA A 201 1.52 10.85 15.79
C ALA A 201 2.71 10.83 16.76
N LEU A 202 2.86 11.87 17.58
CA LEU A 202 3.88 11.97 18.62
C LEU A 202 3.70 10.90 19.70
N ALA A 203 2.47 10.73 20.21
CA ALA A 203 2.14 9.70 21.18
C ALA A 203 2.41 8.30 20.62
N HIS A 204 2.15 8.08 19.33
CA HIS A 204 2.48 6.82 18.66
C HIS A 204 4.00 6.59 18.58
N GLN A 205 4.79 7.60 18.21
CA GLN A 205 6.26 7.50 18.16
C GLN A 205 6.87 7.29 19.55
N GLU A 206 6.34 7.94 20.60
CA GLU A 206 6.83 7.77 21.97
C GLU A 206 6.65 6.33 22.47
N ARG A 207 5.55 5.65 22.09
CA ARG A 207 5.37 4.21 22.40
C ARG A 207 6.44 3.33 21.74
N LEU A 208 7.05 3.78 20.65
CA LEU A 208 8.11 3.08 19.93
C LEU A 208 9.52 3.54 20.34
N ARG A 209 9.65 4.51 21.26
CA ARG A 209 10.92 5.15 21.63
C ARG A 209 12.06 4.18 21.89
N PRO A 210 11.94 3.12 22.73
CA PRO A 210 13.04 2.20 22.97
C PRO A 210 13.52 1.48 21.70
N LEU A 211 12.61 1.22 20.75
CA LEU A 211 12.91 0.53 19.50
C LEU A 211 13.54 1.49 18.48
N VAL A 212 13.10 2.74 18.46
CA VAL A 212 13.62 3.80 17.60
C VAL A 212 15.02 4.23 18.04
N GLU A 213 15.24 4.45 19.35
CA GLU A 213 16.56 4.76 19.91
C GLU A 213 17.56 3.61 19.77
N ALA A 214 17.08 2.36 19.73
CA ALA A 214 17.90 1.19 19.41
C ALA A 214 18.19 1.04 17.90
N GLY A 215 17.56 1.83 17.05
CA GLY A 215 17.65 1.73 15.58
C GLY A 215 16.92 0.51 15.00
N VAL A 216 16.15 -0.24 15.79
CA VAL A 216 15.39 -1.42 15.32
C VAL A 216 14.18 -0.98 14.50
N VAL A 217 13.48 0.07 14.94
CA VAL A 217 12.41 0.73 14.18
C VAL A 217 12.94 2.03 13.61
N VAL A 218 12.73 2.24 12.31
CA VAL A 218 13.22 3.43 11.61
C VAL A 218 12.02 4.15 11.01
N PRO A 219 11.56 5.26 11.61
CA PRO A 219 10.58 6.13 10.98
C PRO A 219 11.17 6.70 9.70
N VAL A 220 10.52 6.46 8.55
CA VAL A 220 10.96 6.96 7.25
C VAL A 220 9.89 7.84 6.59
N PRO A 221 10.29 8.96 5.96
CA PRO A 221 9.39 9.85 5.23
C PRO A 221 8.94 9.19 3.91
N GLN A 222 7.77 8.55 3.88
CA GLN A 222 7.28 7.82 2.70
C GLN A 222 7.24 8.71 1.45
N GLU A 223 6.72 9.93 1.60
CA GLU A 223 6.58 10.92 0.52
C GLU A 223 7.94 11.29 -0.07
N LEU A 224 8.97 11.44 0.78
CA LEU A 224 10.33 11.69 0.31
C LEU A 224 10.89 10.48 -0.45
N GLY A 225 10.63 9.27 0.05
CA GLY A 225 11.05 8.02 -0.60
C GLY A 225 10.42 7.82 -1.98
N VAL A 226 9.14 8.15 -2.13
CA VAL A 226 8.43 8.15 -3.42
C VAL A 226 8.96 9.26 -4.32
N ALA A 227 9.08 10.49 -3.80
CA ALA A 227 9.46 11.67 -4.57
C ALA A 227 10.88 11.56 -5.15
N ALA A 228 11.82 11.00 -4.39
CA ALA A 228 13.20 10.75 -4.84
C ALA A 228 13.28 9.92 -6.13
N GLN A 229 12.24 9.13 -6.42
CA GLN A 229 12.15 8.24 -7.58
C GLN A 229 10.79 8.34 -8.28
N ALA A 230 10.17 9.53 -8.27
CA ALA A 230 8.83 9.76 -8.84
C ALA A 230 8.72 9.29 -10.31
N THR A 231 9.76 9.53 -11.11
CA THR A 231 9.82 9.08 -12.51
C THR A 231 9.86 7.55 -12.62
N ALA A 232 10.54 6.85 -11.71
CA ALA A 232 10.57 5.39 -11.72
C ALA A 232 9.18 4.81 -11.38
N VAL A 233 8.46 5.40 -10.42
CA VAL A 233 7.06 5.02 -10.11
C VAL A 233 6.17 5.15 -11.34
N GLU A 234 6.23 6.29 -12.02
CA GLU A 234 5.42 6.54 -13.21
C GLU A 234 5.75 5.54 -14.33
N GLN A 235 7.04 5.33 -14.62
CA GLN A 235 7.49 4.40 -15.66
C GLN A 235 7.13 2.93 -15.35
N MET A 236 7.31 2.49 -14.11
CA MET A 236 6.92 1.15 -13.65
C MET A 236 5.41 0.96 -13.76
N THR A 237 4.64 1.96 -13.35
CA THR A 237 3.18 1.95 -13.45
C THR A 237 2.72 1.91 -14.90
N ALA A 238 3.25 2.77 -15.77
CA ALA A 238 2.93 2.77 -17.18
C ALA A 238 3.27 1.42 -17.84
N ARG A 239 4.39 0.80 -17.47
CA ARG A 239 4.77 -0.54 -17.94
C ARG A 239 3.77 -1.61 -17.48
N ASP A 240 3.35 -1.57 -16.23
CA ASP A 240 2.41 -2.54 -15.69
C ASP A 240 1.00 -2.38 -16.28
N LEU A 241 0.53 -1.15 -16.47
CA LEU A 241 -0.79 -0.87 -17.07
C LEU A 241 -0.87 -1.22 -18.55
N ARG A 242 0.25 -1.35 -19.26
CA ARG A 242 0.29 -1.92 -20.62
C ARG A 242 0.01 -3.44 -20.66
N ARG A 243 0.06 -4.14 -19.53
CA ARG A 243 -0.14 -5.59 -19.45
C ARG A 243 -1.63 -5.91 -19.27
N ALA A 244 -2.34 -6.18 -20.36
CA ALA A 244 -3.79 -6.45 -20.34
C ALA A 244 -4.22 -7.49 -19.28
N ALA A 245 -3.51 -8.63 -19.20
CA ALA A 245 -3.83 -9.67 -18.21
C ALA A 245 -3.69 -9.21 -16.75
N LEU A 246 -2.81 -8.25 -16.46
CA LEU A 246 -2.66 -7.67 -15.13
C LEU A 246 -3.82 -6.72 -14.82
N VAL A 247 -4.13 -5.83 -15.77
CA VAL A 247 -5.24 -4.87 -15.70
C VAL A 247 -6.57 -5.59 -15.50
N ASP A 248 -6.85 -6.61 -16.33
CA ASP A 248 -8.08 -7.39 -16.24
C ASP A 248 -8.19 -8.12 -14.90
N TRP A 249 -7.07 -8.66 -14.39
CA TRP A 249 -7.07 -9.28 -13.08
C TRP A 249 -7.37 -8.29 -11.95
N VAL A 250 -6.78 -7.08 -11.98
CA VAL A 250 -7.05 -6.04 -10.99
C VAL A 250 -8.53 -5.63 -11.03
N ARG A 251 -9.08 -5.37 -12.23
CA ARG A 251 -10.51 -5.04 -12.41
C ARG A 251 -11.43 -6.12 -11.81
N LEU A 252 -11.10 -7.40 -11.98
CA LEU A 252 -11.85 -8.52 -11.37
C LEU A 252 -11.77 -8.57 -9.84
N GLN A 253 -10.78 -7.92 -9.23
CA GLN A 253 -10.68 -7.79 -7.77
C GLN A 253 -11.47 -6.59 -7.23
N LEU A 254 -11.90 -5.65 -8.07
CA LEU A 254 -12.59 -4.44 -7.60
C LEU A 254 -14.03 -4.77 -7.18
N VAL A 255 -14.43 -4.21 -6.05
CA VAL A 255 -15.81 -4.20 -5.55
C VAL A 255 -16.26 -2.75 -5.59
N VAL A 256 -17.32 -2.52 -6.38
CA VAL A 256 -17.79 -1.20 -6.75
C VAL A 256 -19.20 -1.01 -6.21
N GLU A 257 -19.36 -0.02 -5.35
CA GLU A 257 -20.65 0.47 -4.88
C GLU A 257 -20.98 1.80 -5.57
N GLY A 258 -22.23 1.93 -6.00
CA GLY A 258 -22.75 3.12 -6.68
C GLY A 258 -23.04 2.96 -8.19
N PRO A 259 -23.51 4.02 -8.86
CA PRO A 259 -23.68 5.40 -8.35
C PRO A 259 -24.57 5.47 -7.11
N THR A 260 -24.13 6.12 -6.04
CA THR A 260 -24.92 6.29 -4.81
C THR A 260 -26.01 7.34 -5.02
N ALA A 261 -26.89 7.55 -4.03
CA ALA A 261 -27.88 8.64 -4.05
C ALA A 261 -27.28 10.03 -4.30
N ARG A 262 -25.99 10.20 -3.97
CA ARG A 262 -25.21 11.43 -4.13
C ARG A 262 -24.24 11.40 -5.32
N GLU A 263 -24.51 10.52 -6.28
CA GLU A 263 -23.72 10.28 -7.49
C GLU A 263 -22.23 10.06 -7.19
N ALA A 264 -21.93 9.30 -6.13
CA ALA A 264 -20.58 8.85 -5.82
C ALA A 264 -20.39 7.38 -6.24
N MET A 265 -19.17 7.00 -6.54
CA MET A 265 -18.76 5.60 -6.66
C MET A 265 -17.73 5.29 -5.60
N LEU A 266 -17.96 4.24 -4.82
CA LEU A 266 -17.07 3.71 -3.81
C LEU A 266 -16.39 2.46 -4.36
N VAL A 267 -15.06 2.43 -4.42
CA VAL A 267 -14.30 1.29 -4.94
C VAL A 267 -13.33 0.78 -3.88
N THR A 268 -13.33 -0.54 -3.71
CA THR A 268 -12.37 -1.28 -2.88
C THR A 268 -11.81 -2.46 -3.66
N ALA A 269 -10.66 -3.00 -3.26
CA ALA A 269 -10.14 -4.25 -3.77
C ALA A 269 -10.37 -5.40 -2.77
N ARG A 270 -10.73 -6.59 -3.28
CA ARG A 270 -10.91 -7.81 -2.48
C ARG A 270 -9.61 -8.21 -1.79
N ASP A 271 -9.70 -8.51 -0.50
CA ASP A 271 -8.55 -8.86 0.36
C ASP A 271 -7.48 -7.77 0.46
N ASP A 272 -7.86 -6.50 0.25
CA ASP A 272 -6.96 -5.40 0.53
C ASP A 272 -7.03 -4.96 2.01
N THR A 273 -5.95 -4.36 2.51
CA THR A 273 -5.84 -3.84 3.89
C THR A 273 -6.43 -2.45 4.05
N GLU A 274 -6.76 -1.77 2.95
CA GLU A 274 -7.34 -0.43 2.98
C GLU A 274 -8.67 -0.42 3.73
N ARG A 275 -8.73 0.33 4.83
CA ARG A 275 -9.89 0.35 5.74
C ARG A 275 -11.08 1.12 5.19
N TRP A 276 -10.85 2.01 4.22
CA TRP A 276 -11.85 2.93 3.70
C TRP A 276 -11.92 2.84 2.18
N PRO A 277 -13.14 2.78 1.60
CA PRO A 277 -13.29 2.81 0.14
C PRO A 277 -12.74 4.11 -0.43
N ARG A 278 -12.07 4.01 -1.58
CA ARG A 278 -11.80 5.19 -2.42
C ARG A 278 -13.11 5.65 -3.04
N PHE A 279 -13.31 6.95 -3.16
CA PHE A 279 -14.53 7.47 -3.76
C PHE A 279 -14.26 8.44 -4.91
N TRP A 280 -15.15 8.40 -5.90
CA TRP A 280 -15.17 9.28 -7.05
C TRP A 280 -16.54 9.94 -7.13
N LEU A 281 -16.56 11.25 -7.37
CA LEU A 281 -17.79 12.02 -7.51
C LEU A 281 -18.11 12.22 -8.99
N TYR A 282 -19.38 12.09 -9.35
CA TYR A 282 -19.85 12.44 -10.68
C TYR A 282 -19.98 13.97 -10.78
N SER A 283 -19.32 14.55 -11.78
CA SER A 283 -19.42 15.99 -12.06
C SER A 283 -20.37 16.24 -13.21
N ARG A 284 -21.57 16.78 -12.93
CA ARG A 284 -22.46 17.33 -13.97
C ARG A 284 -21.91 18.68 -14.43
N ARG A 285 -21.47 18.78 -15.68
CA ARG A 285 -21.25 20.11 -16.30
C ARG A 285 -22.62 20.78 -16.43
N GLY A 286 -22.88 21.83 -15.64
CA GLY A 286 -23.96 22.77 -15.96
C GLY A 286 -23.68 23.38 -17.33
N GLY A 287 -24.69 23.47 -18.19
CA GLY A 287 -24.57 23.91 -19.60
C GLY A 287 -24.10 25.35 -19.83
N GLU A 288 -23.62 26.08 -18.82
CA GLU A 288 -23.19 27.48 -18.91
C GLU A 288 -21.86 27.77 -18.17
N ALA A 289 -21.01 26.78 -17.96
CA ALA A 289 -19.64 27.05 -17.49
C ALA A 289 -18.80 27.59 -18.66
N THR A 290 -18.76 28.91 -18.81
CA THR A 290 -17.84 29.61 -19.72
C THR A 290 -16.39 29.16 -19.46
N ALA A 291 -15.57 29.19 -20.52
CA ALA A 291 -14.21 28.63 -20.59
C ALA A 291 -13.17 29.25 -19.63
N ARG A 292 -13.57 29.97 -18.59
CA ARG A 292 -12.74 30.49 -17.51
C ARG A 292 -13.48 30.29 -16.19
N ALA A 293 -12.85 29.56 -15.27
CA ALA A 293 -13.37 29.12 -13.96
C ALA A 293 -14.25 27.86 -13.99
N SER A 294 -13.62 26.71 -14.20
CA SER A 294 -14.10 25.42 -13.68
C SER A 294 -13.97 25.37 -12.15
N MET A 295 -14.76 26.20 -11.45
CA MET A 295 -14.86 26.15 -9.99
C MET A 295 -16.05 25.28 -9.58
N PHE A 296 -15.83 24.43 -8.58
CA PHE A 296 -16.88 23.63 -7.95
C PHE A 296 -17.87 24.55 -7.21
N GLY A 297 -19.11 24.63 -7.71
CA GLY A 297 -20.26 25.21 -7.03
C GLY A 297 -20.92 24.23 -6.06
N ARG A 298 -21.72 24.76 -5.13
CA ARG A 298 -21.96 24.17 -3.80
C ARG A 298 -22.91 22.98 -3.61
N PRO A 299 -23.66 22.39 -4.56
CA PRO A 299 -24.03 21.00 -4.39
C PRO A 299 -22.89 20.15 -4.94
N LEU A 300 -21.87 19.93 -4.11
CA LEU A 300 -20.73 19.02 -4.40
C LEU A 300 -21.17 17.57 -4.70
N LEU A 301 -22.45 17.29 -4.47
CA LEU A 301 -23.08 16.00 -4.53
C LEU A 301 -24.37 16.16 -5.34
N GLY A 302 -24.36 15.66 -6.57
CA GLY A 302 -25.55 15.62 -7.41
C GLY A 302 -26.58 14.62 -6.87
N THR A 303 -27.83 14.74 -7.31
CA THR A 303 -28.85 13.74 -7.00
C THR A 303 -28.82 12.64 -8.05
N TYR A 304 -28.85 11.38 -7.62
CA TYR A 304 -28.94 10.23 -8.51
C TYR A 304 -30.14 10.35 -9.47
N ASP A 305 -29.88 10.21 -10.78
CA ASP A 305 -30.89 10.18 -11.83
C ASP A 305 -30.98 8.75 -12.41
N PRO A 306 -32.04 7.97 -12.10
CA PRO A 306 -32.17 6.60 -12.60
C PRO A 306 -32.23 6.49 -14.12
N ASN A 307 -32.51 7.59 -14.84
CA ASN A 307 -32.57 7.61 -16.30
C ASN A 307 -31.22 7.99 -16.96
N HIS A 308 -30.22 8.41 -16.18
CA HIS A 308 -28.92 8.79 -16.70
C HIS A 308 -28.05 7.56 -17.03
N ASN A 309 -27.36 7.61 -18.18
CA ASN A 309 -26.40 6.57 -18.54
C ASN A 309 -25.05 6.79 -17.84
N TYR A 310 -24.89 6.20 -16.65
CA TYR A 310 -23.65 6.25 -15.88
C TYR A 310 -22.54 5.32 -16.39
N GLU A 311 -22.79 4.46 -17.38
CA GLU A 311 -21.83 3.43 -17.78
C GLU A 311 -20.47 4.00 -18.25
N PRO A 312 -20.41 5.07 -19.07
CA PRO A 312 -19.12 5.67 -19.44
C PRO A 312 -18.31 6.18 -18.24
N TRP A 313 -19.00 6.80 -17.26
CA TRP A 313 -18.36 7.26 -16.04
C TRP A 313 -17.91 6.09 -15.16
N ARG A 314 -18.72 5.04 -15.04
CA ARG A 314 -18.34 3.82 -14.31
C ARG A 314 -17.08 3.19 -14.88
N GLN A 315 -16.96 3.10 -16.20
CA GLN A 315 -15.74 2.59 -16.84
C GLN A 315 -14.53 3.50 -16.57
N GLN A 316 -14.72 4.82 -16.62
CA GLN A 316 -13.67 5.77 -16.26
C GLN A 316 -13.22 5.57 -14.80
N VAL A 317 -14.15 5.44 -13.85
CA VAL A 317 -13.83 5.20 -12.43
C VAL A 317 -13.08 3.88 -12.25
N LEU A 318 -13.49 2.81 -12.94
CA LEU A 318 -12.80 1.52 -12.92
C LEU A 318 -11.36 1.62 -13.44
N ASP A 319 -11.12 2.38 -14.50
CA ASP A 319 -9.79 2.63 -15.06
C ASP A 319 -8.93 3.41 -14.08
N GLN A 320 -9.47 4.45 -13.46
CA GLN A 320 -8.76 5.24 -12.47
C GLN A 320 -8.44 4.43 -11.21
N ALA A 321 -9.38 3.64 -10.71
CA ALA A 321 -9.15 2.75 -9.57
C ALA A 321 -8.09 1.69 -9.89
N THR A 322 -8.13 1.10 -11.08
CA THR A 322 -7.13 0.12 -11.53
C THR A 322 -5.74 0.75 -11.59
N ALA A 323 -5.62 1.92 -12.22
CA ALA A 323 -4.37 2.68 -12.27
C ALA A 323 -3.84 2.98 -10.86
N TRP A 324 -4.72 3.41 -9.96
CA TRP A 324 -4.38 3.75 -8.59
C TRP A 324 -3.84 2.55 -7.81
N TYR A 325 -4.50 1.39 -7.82
CA TYR A 325 -4.01 0.20 -7.11
C TYR A 325 -2.65 -0.29 -7.62
N VAL A 326 -2.42 -0.21 -8.94
CA VAL A 326 -1.12 -0.56 -9.54
C VAL A 326 -0.04 0.46 -9.15
N GLN A 327 -0.37 1.75 -9.21
CA GLN A 327 0.53 2.83 -8.86
C GLN A 327 0.90 2.79 -7.37
N ARG A 328 -0.07 2.64 -6.47
CA ARG A 328 0.16 2.51 -5.02
C ARG A 328 1.16 1.41 -4.68
N LEU A 329 1.04 0.25 -5.31
CA LEU A 329 2.01 -0.83 -5.09
C LEU A 329 3.41 -0.45 -5.63
N ASN A 330 3.49 0.24 -6.76
CA ASN A 330 4.77 0.72 -7.30
C ASN A 330 5.41 1.79 -6.41
N GLU A 331 4.62 2.71 -5.85
CA GLU A 331 5.09 3.69 -4.87
C GLU A 331 5.73 2.96 -3.68
N ARG A 332 5.05 1.96 -3.10
CA ARG A 332 5.59 1.17 -1.97
C ARG A 332 6.87 0.41 -2.30
N LEU A 333 6.95 -0.19 -3.48
CA LEU A 333 8.15 -0.89 -3.96
C LEU A 333 9.33 0.08 -4.12
N VAL A 334 9.09 1.21 -4.78
CA VAL A 334 10.11 2.23 -5.03
C VAL A 334 10.57 2.89 -3.73
N THR A 335 9.65 3.17 -2.79
CA THR A 335 10.00 3.64 -1.44
C THR A 335 10.92 2.65 -0.74
N GLY A 336 10.61 1.35 -0.81
CA GLY A 336 11.48 0.29 -0.29
C GLY A 336 12.87 0.36 -0.93
N GLU A 337 12.96 0.42 -2.27
CA GLU A 337 14.23 0.55 -2.99
C GLU A 337 15.03 1.80 -2.58
N THR A 338 14.38 2.96 -2.45
CA THR A 338 15.01 4.21 -2.00
C THR A 338 15.64 4.06 -0.61
N PHE A 339 14.97 3.35 0.29
CA PHE A 339 15.45 3.09 1.64
C PHE A 339 16.30 1.82 1.78
N THR A 340 16.64 1.16 0.67
CA THR A 340 17.34 -0.13 0.67
C THR A 340 16.62 -1.18 1.54
N ALA A 341 15.30 -1.14 1.54
CA ALA A 341 14.41 -1.98 2.32
C ALA A 341 13.55 -2.89 1.43
N ASP A 342 13.43 -4.15 1.82
CA ASP A 342 12.53 -5.10 1.16
C ASP A 342 11.09 -4.81 1.58
N TYR A 343 10.23 -4.50 0.61
CA TYR A 343 8.81 -4.29 0.87
C TYR A 343 8.12 -5.61 1.27
N LEU A 344 7.53 -5.63 2.45
CA LEU A 344 6.69 -6.72 2.94
C LEU A 344 5.24 -6.28 2.87
N THR A 345 4.41 -6.92 2.03
CA THR A 345 2.98 -6.61 2.01
C THR A 345 2.22 -7.29 3.14
N ALA A 346 1.24 -6.59 3.71
CA ALA A 346 0.25 -7.13 4.65
C ALA A 346 -1.07 -7.51 3.99
N SER A 347 -1.21 -7.30 2.68
CA SER A 347 -2.44 -7.45 1.92
C SER A 347 -2.34 -8.66 0.98
N PRO A 348 -3.22 -9.68 1.08
CA PRO A 348 -3.24 -10.75 0.09
C PRO A 348 -3.55 -10.26 -1.33
N PHE A 349 -4.31 -9.17 -1.49
CA PHE A 349 -4.48 -8.51 -2.78
C PHE A 349 -3.11 -8.13 -3.37
N GLU A 350 -2.31 -7.39 -2.61
CA GLU A 350 -1.00 -6.94 -3.06
C GLU A 350 0.00 -8.07 -3.20
N ALA A 351 -0.02 -9.08 -2.33
CA ALA A 351 0.83 -10.26 -2.48
C ALA A 351 0.57 -10.96 -3.82
N ARG A 352 -0.70 -11.09 -4.22
CA ARG A 352 -1.08 -11.64 -5.52
C ARG A 352 -0.72 -10.69 -6.67
N LEU A 353 -0.88 -9.38 -6.49
CA LEU A 353 -0.48 -8.38 -7.48
C LEU A 353 1.04 -8.43 -7.74
N LEU A 354 1.87 -8.48 -6.69
CA LEU A 354 3.32 -8.65 -6.76
C LEU A 354 3.71 -9.95 -7.47
N ALA A 355 3.10 -11.07 -7.09
CA ALA A 355 3.36 -12.36 -7.74
C ALA A 355 3.06 -12.32 -9.25
N ARG A 356 1.97 -11.65 -9.66
CA ARG A 356 1.64 -11.44 -11.08
C ARG A 356 2.58 -10.50 -11.80
N LYS A 357 3.17 -9.55 -11.08
CA LYS A 357 4.23 -8.70 -11.61
C LYS A 357 5.56 -9.44 -11.79
N GLY A 358 5.66 -10.68 -11.30
CA GLY A 358 6.90 -11.45 -11.29
C GLY A 358 7.83 -11.08 -10.13
N HIS A 359 7.35 -10.25 -9.19
CA HIS A 359 8.05 -9.91 -7.96
C HIS A 359 7.63 -10.92 -6.90
N CYS A 360 8.13 -12.16 -7.05
CA CYS A 360 8.12 -13.10 -5.93
C CYS A 360 9.39 -12.81 -5.11
N PRO A 361 9.34 -12.81 -3.77
CA PRO A 361 10.55 -12.70 -2.98
C PRO A 361 11.46 -13.87 -3.32
N THR A 362 12.47 -13.61 -4.14
CA THR A 362 13.66 -14.44 -4.14
C THR A 362 14.29 -14.11 -2.80
N VAL A 363 13.98 -14.90 -1.76
CA VAL A 363 14.80 -14.91 -0.55
C VAL A 363 16.23 -15.01 -1.06
N ARG A 364 17.02 -13.94 -0.94
CA ARG A 364 18.44 -13.95 -1.25
C ARG A 364 19.01 -14.99 -0.30
N ARG A 365 19.09 -16.24 -0.78
CA ARG A 365 19.79 -17.31 -0.09
C ARG A 365 21.26 -16.98 -0.26
N THR A 366 21.76 -16.02 0.52
CA THR A 366 23.15 -15.96 0.94
C THR A 366 23.42 -17.18 1.81
N LEU A 367 23.38 -18.35 1.18
CA LEU A 367 24.17 -19.46 1.65
C LEU A 367 25.61 -19.03 1.44
N ARG A 368 26.23 -18.57 2.54
CA ARG A 368 27.66 -18.68 2.79
C ARG A 368 28.09 -20.12 2.47
N SER A 369 28.40 -20.41 1.21
CA SER A 369 29.32 -21.48 0.88
C SER A 369 30.71 -20.92 1.15
N GLY A 370 31.21 -21.10 2.37
CA GLY A 370 32.65 -21.06 2.61
C GLY A 370 33.29 -22.15 1.76
N ARG A 371 33.68 -21.81 0.52
CA ARG A 371 34.63 -22.58 -0.27
C ARG A 371 36.00 -22.02 0.07
N THR A 372 36.57 -22.54 1.15
CA THR A 372 38.01 -22.70 1.21
C THR A 372 38.38 -23.70 0.13
N SER A 373 39.16 -23.24 -0.84
CA SER A 373 39.84 -24.11 -1.81
C SER A 373 40.84 -24.99 -1.04
N PRO A 374 40.83 -26.32 -1.21
CA PRO A 374 42.01 -27.13 -0.91
C PRO A 374 42.84 -27.29 -2.19
N SER A 375 44.10 -26.90 -2.10
CA SER A 375 45.17 -27.32 -2.99
C SER A 375 45.27 -28.85 -3.00
N SER A 376 45.39 -29.43 -4.20
CA SER A 376 45.72 -30.84 -4.41
C SER A 376 47.12 -31.16 -3.88
N PRO A 377 47.37 -32.41 -3.42
CA PRO A 377 48.12 -33.30 -4.30
C PRO A 377 47.57 -34.74 -4.37
N THR A 378 47.93 -35.41 -5.48
CA THR A 378 47.61 -36.76 -5.95
C THR A 378 48.19 -37.90 -5.05
N PRO A 379 47.83 -39.19 -5.25
CA PRO A 379 47.46 -40.09 -4.15
C PRO A 379 48.38 -41.33 -4.00
N THR A 380 48.42 -41.93 -2.80
CA THR A 380 48.67 -43.40 -2.72
C THR A 380 48.06 -44.06 -1.48
N ARG A 381 47.34 -45.16 -1.75
CA ARG A 381 47.01 -46.35 -0.92
C ARG A 381 45.92 -46.27 0.19
N LEU A 382 44.90 -47.12 -0.04
CA LEU A 382 43.85 -47.73 0.83
C LEU A 382 44.39 -48.28 2.18
N PRO A 383 43.56 -48.68 3.20
CA PRO A 383 42.16 -49.15 3.11
C PRO A 383 41.13 -48.77 4.22
N TRP A 384 39.84 -48.96 3.87
CA TRP A 384 38.71 -49.50 4.67
C TRP A 384 37.75 -48.62 5.53
N ARG A 385 36.45 -48.96 5.32
CA ARG A 385 35.19 -48.82 6.11
C ARG A 385 34.44 -47.48 6.20
N GLY A 386 33.17 -47.52 5.77
CA GLY A 386 32.06 -46.89 6.51
C GLY A 386 31.03 -46.07 5.72
N ARG A 387 29.93 -46.72 5.32
CA ARG A 387 28.52 -46.24 5.19
C ARG A 387 28.19 -44.86 4.56
N ARG A 388 27.33 -44.91 3.53
CA ARG A 388 26.56 -43.79 2.92
C ARG A 388 25.30 -43.43 3.74
N PRO A 389 24.76 -42.20 3.58
CA PRO A 389 23.54 -42.02 2.77
C PRO A 389 23.67 -40.81 1.80
N ARG A 390 23.49 -41.01 0.49
CA ARG A 390 22.28 -40.84 -0.34
C ARG A 390 21.66 -39.42 -0.31
N THR A 391 22.04 -38.67 -1.34
CA THR A 391 21.50 -37.41 -1.85
C THR A 391 20.11 -37.58 -2.50
N ARG A 392 19.27 -36.55 -2.39
CA ARG A 392 18.09 -36.31 -3.26
C ARG A 392 18.55 -35.94 -4.69
N PRO A 393 17.67 -35.96 -5.70
CA PRO A 393 16.97 -34.71 -6.06
C PRO A 393 15.52 -34.92 -6.55
N TRP A 394 14.59 -34.03 -6.14
CA TRP A 394 13.30 -33.87 -6.81
C TRP A 394 13.36 -32.64 -7.71
N ARG A 395 13.04 -32.86 -8.98
CA ARG A 395 12.95 -31.88 -10.07
C ARG A 395 11.56 -31.22 -10.09
N THR A 396 11.59 -29.93 -10.38
CA THR A 396 10.64 -29.07 -11.11
C THR A 396 9.40 -29.72 -11.75
N CYS A 397 8.22 -29.11 -11.53
CA CYS A 397 7.07 -29.21 -12.43
C CYS A 397 6.83 -27.88 -13.14
N ALA A 398 7.05 -27.89 -14.45
CA ALA A 398 6.47 -26.98 -15.42
C ALA A 398 5.03 -27.42 -15.71
N VAL A 399 4.13 -26.47 -15.97
CA VAL A 399 2.80 -26.74 -16.53
C VAL A 399 2.79 -26.25 -17.97
N ARG A 400 2.64 -27.20 -18.90
CA ARG A 400 2.28 -26.97 -20.31
C ARG A 400 0.81 -27.38 -20.49
N SER A 401 0.12 -26.62 -21.33
CA SER A 401 -1.21 -26.85 -21.87
C SER A 401 -1.24 -28.02 -22.86
N ASP A 402 -2.40 -28.70 -22.97
CA ASP A 402 -3.19 -28.86 -24.21
C ASP A 402 -4.27 -29.98 -24.05
N SER A 403 -5.54 -29.54 -23.95
CA SER A 403 -6.82 -30.03 -24.52
C SER A 403 -7.19 -31.56 -24.60
N PRO A 404 -8.38 -31.95 -25.11
CA PRO A 404 -9.66 -31.98 -24.39
C PRO A 404 -10.33 -33.38 -24.41
N CYS A 405 -11.29 -33.65 -23.52
CA CYS A 405 -12.28 -34.72 -23.68
C CYS A 405 -13.62 -34.34 -23.04
N VAL A 406 -14.69 -34.44 -23.82
CA VAL A 406 -16.12 -34.23 -23.55
C VAL A 406 -16.84 -35.39 -24.30
N PRO A 407 -18.12 -35.73 -24.08
CA PRO A 407 -18.87 -36.06 -22.86
C PRO A 407 -19.58 -37.43 -22.96
N HIS A 408 -20.13 -37.96 -21.86
CA HIS A 408 -21.36 -38.79 -21.80
C HIS A 408 -21.77 -38.85 -20.33
N GLY A 409 -23.02 -38.79 -19.88
CA GLY A 409 -24.31 -38.78 -20.53
C GLY A 409 -25.36 -39.15 -19.46
N ARG A 410 -26.39 -38.31 -19.32
CA ARG A 410 -27.78 -38.61 -18.88
C ARG A 410 -28.03 -39.45 -17.62
N SER A 411 -28.72 -38.83 -16.65
CA SER A 411 -30.07 -39.28 -16.29
C SER A 411 -30.92 -38.14 -15.73
N ALA A 412 -32.07 -37.96 -16.37
CA ALA A 412 -33.19 -37.13 -15.94
C ALA A 412 -34.39 -38.06 -15.68
N LYS A 413 -35.14 -37.78 -14.62
CA LYS A 413 -36.56 -38.11 -14.30
C LYS A 413 -36.72 -37.87 -12.80
N ALA A 414 -37.79 -37.33 -12.23
CA ALA A 414 -39.04 -36.67 -12.65
C ALA A 414 -39.58 -36.03 -11.33
N LEU A 415 -40.01 -34.76 -11.29
CA LEU A 415 -41.40 -34.30 -11.45
C LEU A 415 -42.42 -34.95 -10.49
N THR A 416 -42.86 -34.18 -9.48
CA THR A 416 -44.28 -34.03 -9.00
C THR A 416 -44.32 -32.83 -8.03
N ARG A 417 -44.85 -31.67 -8.45
CA ARG A 417 -46.20 -31.13 -8.20
C ARG A 417 -46.46 -30.57 -6.78
N SER A 418 -46.57 -29.24 -6.72
CA SER A 418 -47.24 -28.35 -5.73
C SER A 418 -48.73 -28.69 -5.51
N PRO A 419 -49.53 -27.88 -4.76
CA PRO A 419 -49.32 -27.15 -3.50
C PRO A 419 -50.46 -27.43 -2.49
N ALA A 420 -50.34 -26.86 -1.28
CA ALA A 420 -51.46 -26.28 -0.51
C ALA A 420 -50.95 -25.00 0.16
#